data_AF-A0A8T4ZKI6-F1
#
_entry.id   AF-A0A8T4ZKI6-F1
#
_cell.length_a   1.000
_cell.length_b   1.000
_cell.length_c   1.000
_cell.angle_alpha   90.00
_cell.angle_beta   90.00
_cell.angle_gamma   90.00
#
_symmetry.space_group_name_H-M   'P 1'
#
loop_
_entity.id
_entity.type
_entity.pdbx_description
1 polymer ?
#
loop_
_entity_poly.entity_id
_entity_poly.type
_entity_poly.pdbx_seq_one_letter_code
_entity_poly.pdbx_strand_id
1 'polypeptide(L)' 'MKHKLTIKERKELEAKIGKALKPNIKQLSTELQKILLDDLVTAFQNRINVLTRAQQKRSY' A
#
# COMPACT_ATOMS: atom_id res chain seq x y z
N MET A 1 17.12 -5.03 3.70
CA MET A 1 16.88 -4.04 2.62
C MET A 1 15.60 -3.25 2.90
N LYS A 2 15.55 -1.95 2.62
CA LYS A 2 14.27 -1.21 2.56
C LYS A 2 13.66 -1.55 1.19
N HIS A 3 12.57 -2.31 1.14
CA HIS A 3 11.82 -2.50 -0.10
C HIS A 3 11.07 -1.20 -0.38
N LYS A 4 11.71 -0.31 -1.14
CA LYS A 4 11.11 0.93 -1.60
C LYS A 4 10.52 0.69 -2.99
N LEU A 5 9.19 0.69 -3.08
CA LEU A 5 8.46 0.75 -4.33
C LEU A 5 8.93 1.96 -5.14
N THR A 6 9.16 1.75 -6.42
CA THR A 6 9.29 2.83 -7.39
C THR A 6 7.97 3.58 -7.52
N ILE A 7 8.01 4.78 -8.10
CA ILE A 7 6.80 5.57 -8.36
C ILE A 7 5.81 4.79 -9.25
N LYS A 8 6.33 4.03 -10.23
CA LYS A 8 5.51 3.22 -11.13
C LYS A 8 4.79 2.10 -10.38
N GLU A 9 5.53 1.31 -9.60
CA GLU A 9 4.94 0.21 -8.81
C GLU A 9 3.94 0.72 -7.77
N ARG A 10 4.20 1.89 -7.18
CA ARG A 10 3.27 2.54 -6.24
C ARG A 10 1.95 2.86 -6.93
N LYS A 11 1.98 3.51 -8.10
CA LYS A 11 0.77 3.84 -8.88
C LYS A 11 0.02 2.58 -9.33
N GLU A 12 0.73 1.54 -9.72
CA GLU A 12 0.11 0.26 -10.08
C GLU A 12 -0.59 -0.39 -8.87
N LEU A 13 0.01 -0.31 -7.68
CA LEU A 13 -0.60 -0.83 -6.46
C LEU A 13 -1.81 0.00 -6.02
N GLU A 14 -1.72 1.33 -6.07
CA GLU A 14 -2.87 2.23 -5.83
C GLU A 14 -4.04 1.89 -6.75
N ALA A 15 -3.78 1.67 -8.05
CA ALA A 15 -4.81 1.29 -9.02
C ALA A 15 -5.43 -0.08 -8.70
N LYS A 16 -4.62 -1.07 -8.30
CA LYS A 16 -5.11 -2.40 -7.90
C LYS A 16 -5.98 -2.34 -6.65
N ILE A 17 -5.54 -1.62 -5.61
CA ILE A 17 -6.29 -1.44 -4.37
C ILE A 17 -7.58 -0.65 -4.63
N GLY A 18 -7.50 0.44 -5.41
CA GLY A 18 -8.65 1.25 -5.79
C GLY A 18 -9.69 0.44 -6.56
N LYS A 19 -9.27 -0.44 -7.47
CA LYS A 19 -10.18 -1.35 -8.18
C LYS A 19 -10.84 -2.34 -7.22
N ALA A 20 -10.09 -2.92 -6.29
CA ALA A 20 -10.59 -3.91 -5.33
C ALA A 20 -11.58 -3.31 -4.32
N LEU A 21 -11.32 -2.08 -3.85
CA LEU A 21 -12.12 -1.39 -2.83
C LEU A 21 -13.20 -0.47 -3.43
N LYS A 22 -13.30 -0.36 -4.76
CA LYS A 22 -14.22 0.55 -5.46
C LYS A 22 -15.65 0.52 -4.90
N PRO A 23 -16.28 -0.64 -4.61
CA PRO A 23 -17.63 -0.67 -4.05
C PRO A 23 -17.72 -0.05 -2.65
N ASN A 24 -16.66 -0.15 -1.84
CA ASN A 24 -16.59 0.33 -0.46
C ASN A 24 -16.29 1.83 -0.40
N ILE A 25 -15.50 2.35 -1.34
CA ILE A 25 -15.03 3.74 -1.31
C ILE A 25 -15.81 4.66 -2.26
N LYS A 26 -16.78 4.14 -3.01
CA LYS A 26 -17.56 4.92 -4.00
C LYS A 26 -18.30 6.13 -3.44
N GLN A 27 -18.61 6.13 -2.13
CA GLN A 27 -19.30 7.22 -1.46
C GLN A 27 -18.35 8.35 -1.03
N LEU A 28 -17.04 8.09 -1.01
CA LEU A 28 -16.04 9.11 -0.70
C LEU A 28 -15.86 10.03 -1.91
N SER A 29 -15.55 11.31 -1.64
CA SER A 29 -15.13 12.24 -2.68
C SER A 29 -13.86 11.74 -3.37
N THR A 30 -13.60 12.19 -4.60
CA THR A 30 -12.38 11.84 -5.34
C THR A 30 -11.11 12.15 -4.55
N GLU A 31 -11.11 13.24 -3.78
CA GLU A 31 -10.01 13.62 -2.91
C GLU A 31 -9.83 12.63 -1.76
N LEU A 32 -10.91 12.28 -1.05
CA LEU A 32 -10.87 11.30 0.04
C LEU A 32 -10.50 9.89 -0.46
N GLN A 33 -10.94 9.50 -1.65
CA GLN A 33 -10.50 8.25 -2.28
C GLN A 33 -8.98 8.27 -2.53
N LYS A 34 -8.43 9.38 -3.04
CA LYS A 34 -6.98 9.51 -3.26
C LYS A 34 -6.20 9.42 -1.96
N ILE A 35 -6.62 10.15 -0.92
CA ILE A 35 -6.00 10.13 0.41
C ILE A 35 -6.00 8.71 0.97
N LEU A 36 -7.15 8.04 0.97
CA LEU A 36 -7.27 6.68 1.48
C LEU A 36 -6.38 5.68 0.72
N LEU A 37 -6.33 5.76 -0.60
CA LEU A 37 -5.50 4.84 -1.40
C LEU A 37 -4.00 5.07 -1.17
N ASP A 38 -3.57 6.33 -1.05
CA ASP A 38 -2.20 6.70 -0.72
C ASP A 38 -1.78 6.15 0.65
N ASP A 39 -2.63 6.33 1.65
CA ASP A 39 -2.42 5.85 3.03
C ASP A 39 -2.35 4.33 3.08
N LEU A 40 -3.26 3.63 2.39
CA LEU A 40 -3.28 2.17 2.34
C LEU A 40 -2.01 1.60 1.70
N VAL A 41 -1.53 2.21 0.61
CA VAL A 41 -0.28 1.79 -0.03
C VAL A 41 0.92 2.02 0.87
N THR A 42 0.96 3.16 1.56
CA THR A 42 2.02 3.48 2.51
C THR A 42 2.02 2.51 3.69
N ALA A 43 0.85 2.24 4.29
CA ALA A 43 0.70 1.29 5.39
C ALA A 43 1.07 -0.14 4.97
N PHE A 44 0.63 -0.58 3.79
CA PHE A 44 0.99 -1.88 3.22
C PHE A 44 2.51 -2.02 3.08
N GLN A 45 3.17 -1.03 2.48
CA GLN A 45 4.61 -1.05 2.28
C GLN A 45 5.37 -1.05 3.62
N ASN A 46 4.92 -0.27 4.60
CA ASN A 46 5.50 -0.27 5.93
C ASN A 46 5.39 -1.65 6.59
N ARG A 47 4.22 -2.31 6.47
CA ARG A 47 4.01 -3.62 7.06
C ARG A 47 4.88 -4.70 6.43
N ILE A 48 5.00 -4.72 5.10
CA ILE A 48 5.92 -5.62 4.40
C ILE A 48 7.35 -5.41 4.89
N ASN A 49 7.83 -4.16 4.96
CA ASN A 49 9.19 -3.88 5.44
C ASN A 49 9.43 -4.37 6.87
N VAL A 50 8.47 -4.19 7.77
CA VAL A 50 8.58 -4.66 9.16
C VAL A 50 8.59 -6.18 9.23
N LEU A 51 7.66 -6.85 8.55
CA LEU A 51 7.53 -8.31 8.59
C LEU A 51 8.74 -9.00 7.93
N THR A 52 9.21 -8.50 6.78
CA THR A 52 10.42 -9.04 6.13
C THR A 52 11.64 -8.92 7.04
N ARG A 53 11.80 -7.80 7.75
CA ARG A 53 12.90 -7.63 8.72
C ARG A 53 12.77 -8.57 9.91
N ALA A 54 11.56 -8.74 10.44
CA ALA A 54 11.31 -9.65 11.55
C ALA A 54 11.64 -11.10 11.16
N GLN A 55 11.26 -11.51 9.94
CA GLN A 55 11.58 -12.83 9.41
C GLN A 55 13.10 -13.04 9.26
N GLN A 56 13.81 -12.07 8.68
CA GLN A 56 15.27 -12.16 8.51
C GLN A 56 16.01 -12.30 9.85
N LYS A 57 15.55 -11.61 10.90
CA LYS A 57 16.13 -11.71 12.24
C LYS A 57 15.87 -13.06 12.92
N ARG A 58 14.79 -13.75 12.57
CA ARG A 58 14.42 -15.05 13.14
C ARG A 58 15.13 -16.23 12.45
N SER A 59 15.63 -16.02 11.23
CA SER A 59 16.34 -17.03 10.44
C SER A 59 17.87 -17.01 10.66
N TYR A 60 18.36 -16.35 11.72
CA TYR A 60 19.76 -16.30 12.12
C TYR A 60 19.98 -16.99 13.47
#